data_AF-A0AA43GTD5-F1
#
_entry.id   AF-A0AA43GTD5-F1
#
_cell.length_a   1.000
_cell.length_b   1.000
_cell.length_c   1.000
_cell.angle_alpha   90.00
_cell.angle_beta   90.00
_cell.angle_gamma   90.00
#
_symmetry.space_group_name_H-M   'P 1'
#
loop_
_entity.id
_entity.type
_entity.pdbx_description
1 polymer ?
#
loop_
_entity_poly.entity_id
_entity_poly.type
_entity_poly.pdbx_seq_one_letter_code
_entity_poly.pdbx_strand_id
1 'polypeptide(L)'
;MNIFPNPLVWMPLSEEISSFRKYCYGIVLNAGSGQRSIQLGEKDLNIDITEWNKPDILADLHNIPLLDQSVDTIVSIAVLEHTQQPWKIAEEFYRVLRPMGYGVIAVPFLQPQHNFPGDYIRFTENGLIEIFKCAGFEIIDSTYVHHFGQTLAWLLWEYVQFHPPHKLTWFFWRNLIRHLSLGNLLKGDSPNTHNTHYVIVRKPGDINIKPYYIQALANTTDQHWFLPLLACPLTKQPLYLKEDSLVSEDGKFVYGFQGHIPYLEAPPSKIYAERINQVNSQSQESDPELLSQLSQELSQLRAHMKNLELELETSKNTIAMIQSSKFWQLREIWLHLKTGFNLGKK
;
A
#
# COMPACT_ATOMS: atom_id res chain seq x y z
N MET A 1 5.70 19.28 -19.98
CA MET A 1 6.90 19.89 -19.36
C MET A 1 6.43 20.71 -18.17
N ASN A 2 6.90 20.41 -16.96
CA ASN A 2 6.60 21.22 -15.77
C ASN A 2 7.24 22.60 -15.92
N ILE A 3 6.42 23.61 -16.17
CA ILE A 3 6.85 25.02 -16.32
C ILE A 3 7.39 25.56 -14.99
N PHE A 4 7.00 24.96 -13.87
CA PHE A 4 7.37 25.37 -12.52
C PHE A 4 7.97 24.20 -11.72
N PRO A 5 9.12 24.39 -11.04
CA PRO A 5 9.72 23.36 -10.20
C PRO A 5 8.91 23.13 -8.92
N ASN A 6 8.92 21.91 -8.39
CA ASN A 6 8.25 21.55 -7.14
C ASN A 6 8.86 22.34 -5.95
N PRO A 7 8.08 23.19 -5.26
CA PRO A 7 8.55 23.98 -4.13
C PRO A 7 8.43 23.25 -2.77
N LEU A 8 7.77 22.08 -2.74
CA LEU A 8 7.58 21.32 -1.50
C LEU A 8 8.91 20.85 -0.94
N VAL A 9 9.07 21.03 0.37
CA VAL A 9 10.17 20.45 1.13
C VAL A 9 9.61 19.34 2.00
N TRP A 10 10.19 18.16 1.88
CA TRP A 10 9.85 16.99 2.68
C TRP A 10 10.94 16.75 3.72
N MET A 11 10.53 16.33 4.91
CA MET A 11 11.45 15.77 5.89
C MET A 11 12.12 14.51 5.30
N PRO A 12 13.44 14.34 5.42
CA PRO A 12 14.10 13.11 4.99
C PRO A 12 13.56 11.91 5.77
N LEU A 13 13.41 10.76 5.09
CA LEU A 13 12.88 9.54 5.73
C LEU A 13 13.73 9.09 6.94
N SER A 14 15.04 9.32 6.91
CA SER A 14 15.92 9.02 8.06
C SER A 14 15.60 9.84 9.30
N GLU A 15 15.12 11.07 9.13
CA GLU A 15 14.67 11.93 10.21
C GLU A 15 13.27 11.52 10.68
N GLU A 16 12.36 11.21 9.75
CA GLU A 16 11.01 10.72 10.02
C GLU A 16 11.02 9.43 10.87
N ILE A 17 11.85 8.46 10.48
CA ILE A 17 11.96 7.17 11.17
C ILE A 17 12.76 7.27 12.48
N SER A 18 13.51 8.35 12.71
CA SER A 18 14.44 8.45 13.85
C SER A 18 13.79 8.15 15.21
N SER A 19 12.55 8.59 15.41
CA SER A 19 11.78 8.36 16.65
C SER A 19 11.33 6.91 16.83
N PHE A 20 11.24 6.15 15.73
CA PHE A 20 10.80 4.76 15.70
C PHE A 20 11.97 3.77 15.58
N ARG A 21 13.19 4.26 15.35
CA ARG A 21 14.39 3.43 15.16
C ARG A 21 14.67 2.48 16.32
N LYS A 22 14.24 2.82 17.54
CA LYS A 22 14.30 1.94 18.72
C LYS A 22 13.53 0.62 18.57
N TYR A 23 12.58 0.55 17.63
CA TYR A 23 11.81 -0.65 17.31
C TYR A 23 12.41 -1.45 16.15
N CYS A 24 13.42 -0.91 15.45
CA CYS A 24 14.05 -1.58 14.32
C CYS A 24 15.32 -2.31 14.75
N TYR A 25 15.31 -3.64 14.71
CA TYR A 25 16.45 -4.49 15.06
C TYR A 25 16.44 -5.81 14.29
N GLY A 26 17.56 -6.54 14.37
CA GLY A 26 17.71 -7.87 13.77
C GLY A 26 17.53 -7.84 12.26
N ILE A 27 16.70 -8.75 11.75
CA ILE A 27 16.31 -8.75 10.33
C ILE A 27 15.10 -7.85 10.16
N VAL A 28 15.28 -6.75 9.41
CA VAL A 28 14.24 -5.77 9.07
C VAL A 28 13.72 -6.04 7.66
N LEU A 29 12.42 -6.29 7.53
CA LEU A 29 11.73 -6.34 6.24
C LEU A 29 11.23 -4.93 5.87
N ASN A 30 11.83 -4.33 4.85
CA ASN A 30 11.34 -3.11 4.22
C ASN A 30 10.26 -3.48 3.19
N ALA A 31 9.01 -3.50 3.65
CA ALA A 31 7.85 -3.95 2.89
C ALA A 31 7.28 -2.81 2.02
N GLY A 32 7.51 -2.90 0.70
CA GLY A 32 7.23 -1.82 -0.25
C GLY A 32 8.33 -0.76 -0.23
N SER A 33 9.58 -1.21 -0.43
CA SER A 33 10.78 -0.38 -0.29
C SER A 33 10.86 0.81 -1.27
N GLY A 34 10.13 0.78 -2.38
CA GLY A 34 9.96 1.90 -3.31
C GLY A 34 11.30 2.37 -3.88
N GLN A 35 11.64 3.64 -3.67
CA GLN A 35 12.95 4.20 -4.07
C GLN A 35 13.88 4.47 -2.89
N ARG A 36 13.47 4.05 -1.68
CA ARG A 36 14.12 4.45 -0.44
C ARG A 36 14.92 3.28 0.11
N SER A 37 16.22 3.47 0.29
CA SER A 37 17.09 2.49 0.94
C SER A 37 17.64 3.11 2.22
N ILE A 38 17.30 2.51 3.37
CA ILE A 38 17.81 2.90 4.69
C ILE A 38 18.21 1.64 5.42
N GLN A 39 19.42 1.63 5.98
CA GLN A 39 19.85 0.57 6.90
C GLN A 39 19.24 0.83 8.27
N LEU A 40 18.33 -0.04 8.70
CA LEU A 40 17.62 0.08 9.98
C LEU A 40 18.04 -1.01 10.96
N GLY A 41 18.31 -2.22 10.47
CA GLY A 41 18.63 -3.39 11.29
C GLY A 41 20.07 -3.84 11.18
N GLU A 42 20.32 -5.07 11.66
CA GLU A 42 21.56 -5.80 11.40
C GLU A 42 21.61 -6.26 9.93
N LYS A 43 20.44 -6.65 9.40
CA LYS A 43 20.22 -6.96 7.99
C LYS A 43 18.89 -6.37 7.54
N ASP A 44 18.89 -5.71 6.41
CA ASP A 44 17.69 -5.16 5.78
C ASP A 44 17.35 -5.98 4.55
N LEU A 45 16.09 -6.41 4.45
CA LEU A 45 15.55 -7.16 3.34
C LEU A 45 14.48 -6.33 2.65
N ASN A 46 14.71 -5.95 1.40
CA ASN A 46 13.83 -5.08 0.64
C ASN A 46 12.92 -5.90 -0.27
N ILE A 47 11.62 -5.70 -0.15
CA ILE A 47 10.60 -6.30 -1.03
C ILE A 47 9.81 -5.20 -1.70
N ASP A 48 9.58 -5.35 -3.01
CA ASP A 48 8.73 -4.44 -3.78
C ASP A 48 8.08 -5.17 -4.96
N ILE A 49 7.02 -4.60 -5.51
CA ILE A 49 6.38 -5.10 -6.75
C ILE A 49 7.04 -4.54 -8.01
N THR A 50 7.93 -3.55 -7.86
CA THR A 50 8.65 -2.91 -8.96
C THR A 50 10.16 -3.07 -8.84
N GLU A 51 10.85 -3.07 -9.98
CA GLU A 51 12.32 -3.16 -10.03
C GLU A 51 13.03 -1.82 -9.74
N TRP A 52 12.30 -0.76 -9.40
CA TRP A 52 12.80 0.61 -9.47
C TRP A 52 14.02 0.90 -8.58
N ASN A 53 14.14 0.23 -7.43
CA ASN A 53 15.30 0.32 -6.55
C ASN A 53 16.15 -0.95 -6.51
N LYS A 54 15.89 -1.93 -7.39
CA LYS A 54 16.49 -3.27 -7.33
C LYS A 54 16.27 -3.90 -5.93
N PRO A 55 15.02 -4.21 -5.55
CA PRO A 55 14.75 -4.82 -4.25
C PRO A 55 15.46 -6.18 -4.16
N ASP A 56 15.67 -6.67 -2.94
CA ASP A 56 16.22 -8.01 -2.71
C ASP A 56 15.24 -9.10 -3.19
N ILE A 57 13.94 -8.83 -3.15
CA ILE A 57 12.88 -9.71 -3.62
C ILE A 57 11.84 -8.90 -4.39
N LEU A 58 11.48 -9.34 -5.60
CA LEU A 58 10.34 -8.81 -6.34
C LEU A 58 9.11 -9.69 -6.06
N ALA A 59 8.14 -9.16 -5.30
CA ALA A 59 6.93 -9.88 -4.91
C ALA A 59 5.81 -8.97 -4.38
N ASP A 60 4.57 -9.48 -4.43
CA ASP A 60 3.38 -8.85 -3.85
C ASP A 60 3.27 -9.16 -2.35
N LEU A 61 3.06 -8.12 -1.54
CA LEU A 61 2.88 -8.22 -0.10
C LEU A 61 1.63 -9.00 0.34
N HIS A 62 0.65 -9.22 -0.54
CA HIS A 62 -0.48 -10.12 -0.24
C HIS A 62 -0.02 -11.59 -0.13
N ASN A 63 1.17 -11.94 -0.64
CA ASN A 63 1.76 -13.27 -0.55
C ASN A 63 3.27 -13.17 -0.34
N ILE A 64 3.70 -12.69 0.84
CA ILE A 64 5.10 -12.50 1.17
C ILE A 64 5.84 -13.85 1.06
N PRO A 65 6.87 -13.96 0.21
CA PRO A 65 7.57 -15.22 -0.06
C PRO A 65 8.63 -15.54 1.00
N LEU A 66 8.27 -15.38 2.26
CA LEU A 66 9.11 -15.68 3.41
C LEU A 66 8.45 -16.74 4.27
N LEU A 67 9.26 -17.57 4.92
CA LEU A 67 8.81 -18.50 5.95
C LEU A 67 8.20 -17.75 7.14
N ASP A 68 7.36 -18.43 7.89
CA ASP A 68 6.77 -17.89 9.12
C ASP A 68 7.87 -17.47 10.10
N GLN A 69 7.64 -16.41 10.88
CA GLN A 69 8.58 -16.01 11.95
C GLN A 69 10.04 -15.89 11.46
N SER A 70 10.23 -15.25 10.30
CA SER A 70 11.51 -15.09 9.61
C SER A 70 12.16 -13.73 9.83
N VAL A 71 11.41 -12.72 10.28
CA VAL A 71 11.91 -11.34 10.46
C VAL A 71 11.57 -10.80 11.84
N ASP A 72 12.40 -9.89 12.36
CA ASP A 72 12.22 -9.29 13.68
C ASP A 72 11.48 -7.96 13.63
N THR A 73 11.67 -7.23 12.54
CA THR A 73 11.00 -5.94 12.31
C THR A 73 10.37 -5.91 10.92
N ILE A 74 9.19 -5.34 10.80
CA ILE A 74 8.60 -4.93 9.51
C ILE A 74 8.51 -3.40 9.48
N VAL A 75 8.95 -2.80 8.38
CA VAL A 75 8.79 -1.38 8.10
C VAL A 75 8.00 -1.23 6.81
N SER A 76 6.85 -0.56 6.86
CA SER A 76 6.01 -0.33 5.68
C SER A 76 5.47 1.09 5.70
N ILE A 77 5.91 1.94 4.79
CA ILE A 77 5.69 3.39 4.85
C ILE A 77 5.13 3.88 3.52
N ALA A 78 3.89 4.37 3.55
CA ALA A 78 3.14 4.80 2.38
C ALA A 78 3.01 3.67 1.33
N VAL A 79 2.45 2.55 1.77
CA VAL A 79 2.30 1.32 0.97
C VAL A 79 0.87 0.80 1.03
N LEU A 80 0.28 0.65 2.21
CA LEU A 80 -1.02 -0.02 2.37
C LEU A 80 -2.16 0.68 1.63
N GLU A 81 -2.08 2.01 1.44
CA GLU A 81 -3.02 2.78 0.62
C GLU A 81 -3.05 2.36 -0.84
N HIS A 82 -1.94 1.80 -1.32
CA HIS A 82 -1.76 1.34 -2.69
C HIS A 82 -2.21 -0.12 -2.89
N THR A 83 -2.89 -0.69 -1.89
CA THR A 83 -3.28 -2.10 -1.88
C THR A 83 -4.78 -2.26 -1.75
N GLN A 84 -5.35 -3.24 -2.45
CA GLN A 84 -6.79 -3.48 -2.46
C GLN A 84 -7.29 -4.20 -1.20
N GLN A 85 -6.42 -5.01 -0.57
CA GLN A 85 -6.77 -5.86 0.57
C GLN A 85 -5.73 -5.73 1.69
N PRO A 86 -5.56 -4.54 2.29
CA PRO A 86 -4.53 -4.28 3.31
C PRO A 86 -4.65 -5.20 4.53
N TRP A 87 -5.85 -5.71 4.84
CA TRP A 87 -6.05 -6.69 5.91
C TRP A 87 -5.32 -8.01 5.66
N LYS A 88 -5.25 -8.50 4.40
CA LYS A 88 -4.47 -9.70 4.07
C LYS A 88 -2.97 -9.46 4.20
N ILE A 89 -2.51 -8.23 3.90
CA ILE A 89 -1.11 -7.86 4.10
C ILE A 89 -0.80 -7.82 5.59
N ALA A 90 -1.71 -7.32 6.43
CA ALA A 90 -1.55 -7.40 7.88
C ALA A 90 -1.46 -8.85 8.39
N GLU A 91 -2.24 -9.78 7.82
CA GLU A 91 -2.12 -11.22 8.12
C GLU A 91 -0.75 -11.79 7.69
N GLU A 92 -0.25 -11.46 6.50
CA GLU A 92 1.08 -11.88 6.06
C GLU A 92 2.19 -11.26 6.91
N PHE A 93 2.07 -9.99 7.30
CA PHE A 93 2.97 -9.33 8.25
C PHE A 93 2.97 -10.08 9.58
N TYR A 94 1.80 -10.45 10.10
CA TYR A 94 1.72 -11.24 11.32
C TYR A 94 2.41 -12.59 11.16
N ARG A 95 2.23 -13.27 10.03
CA ARG A 95 2.82 -14.58 9.75
C ARG A 95 4.35 -14.53 9.73
N VAL A 96 4.94 -13.61 8.97
CA VAL A 96 6.40 -13.54 8.78
C VAL A 96 7.12 -12.92 9.98
N LEU A 97 6.46 -12.08 10.77
CA LEU A 97 7.06 -11.50 11.97
C LEU A 97 7.25 -12.56 13.06
N ARG A 98 8.39 -12.51 13.74
CA ARG A 98 8.69 -13.34 14.92
C ARG A 98 7.90 -12.85 16.14
N PRO A 99 7.57 -13.74 17.10
CA PRO A 99 7.03 -13.30 18.39
C PRO A 99 7.96 -12.27 19.05
N MET A 100 7.38 -11.27 19.70
CA MET A 100 8.05 -10.07 20.23
C MET A 100 8.67 -9.12 19.21
N GLY A 101 8.59 -9.43 17.91
CA GLY A 101 8.98 -8.53 16.82
C GLY A 101 8.00 -7.36 16.66
N TYR A 102 8.46 -6.29 16.00
CA TYR A 102 7.71 -5.04 15.82
C TYR A 102 7.36 -4.75 14.35
N GLY A 103 6.22 -4.10 14.13
CA GLY A 103 5.87 -3.47 12.86
C GLY A 103 5.84 -1.95 13.03
N VAL A 104 6.53 -1.23 12.15
CA VAL A 104 6.50 0.23 12.03
C VAL A 104 5.75 0.56 10.74
N ILE A 105 4.49 0.93 10.88
CA ILE A 105 3.57 1.06 9.74
C ILE A 105 3.12 2.51 9.61
N ALA A 106 3.22 3.06 8.41
CA ALA A 106 2.78 4.42 8.11
C ALA A 106 1.90 4.49 6.87
N VAL A 107 0.82 5.26 6.97
CA VAL A 107 -0.18 5.44 5.92
C VAL A 107 -0.62 6.90 5.80
N PRO A 108 -1.03 7.34 4.61
CA PRO A 108 -1.51 8.69 4.36
C PRO A 108 -2.86 8.94 5.01
N PHE A 109 -3.05 10.17 5.49
CA PHE A 109 -4.32 10.68 6.02
C PHE A 109 -4.85 11.84 5.17
N LEU A 110 -4.32 13.05 5.34
CA LEU A 110 -4.72 14.24 4.57
C LEU A 110 -3.73 14.52 3.45
N GLN A 111 -3.71 13.63 2.46
CA GLN A 111 -2.90 13.78 1.27
C GLN A 111 -3.79 13.86 0.02
N PRO A 112 -3.38 14.60 -1.03
CA PRO A 112 -3.98 14.45 -2.35
C PRO A 112 -3.93 13.00 -2.83
N GLN A 113 -4.91 12.63 -3.65
CA GLN A 113 -4.87 11.36 -4.38
C GLN A 113 -3.62 11.30 -5.25
N HIS A 114 -2.86 10.21 -5.16
CA HIS A 114 -1.63 10.04 -5.95
C HIS A 114 -1.52 8.62 -6.48
N ASN A 115 -1.45 8.51 -7.80
CA ASN A 115 -1.63 7.25 -8.51
C ASN A 115 -0.29 6.63 -8.91
N PHE A 116 0.29 5.78 -8.06
CA PHE A 116 1.20 4.73 -8.52
C PHE A 116 1.40 3.63 -7.46
N PRO A 117 1.12 2.34 -7.73
CA PRO A 117 0.44 1.81 -8.93
C PRO A 117 -1.07 2.13 -8.96
N GLY A 118 -1.67 2.45 -7.82
CA GLY A 118 -3.06 2.90 -7.65
C GLY A 118 -3.28 3.39 -6.22
N ASP A 119 -4.33 4.14 -5.93
CA ASP A 119 -4.61 4.73 -4.61
C ASP A 119 -6.01 4.32 -4.17
N TYR A 120 -6.08 3.32 -3.30
CA TYR A 120 -7.32 2.57 -3.05
C TYR A 120 -8.01 2.99 -1.76
N ILE A 121 -7.25 3.23 -0.69
CA ILE A 121 -7.81 3.37 0.66
C ILE A 121 -7.12 4.50 1.42
N ARG A 122 -7.93 5.33 2.09
CA ARG A 122 -7.48 6.30 3.10
C ARG A 122 -7.79 5.78 4.49
N PHE A 123 -6.79 5.83 5.36
CA PHE A 123 -6.90 5.29 6.70
C PHE A 123 -7.05 6.43 7.71
N THR A 124 -8.03 6.26 8.61
CA THR A 124 -7.98 6.92 9.91
C THR A 124 -7.11 6.11 10.86
N GLU A 125 -6.60 6.72 11.93
CA GLU A 125 -5.85 6.04 12.98
C GLU A 125 -6.57 4.77 13.47
N ASN A 126 -7.82 4.91 13.89
CA ASN A 126 -8.64 3.80 14.40
C ASN A 126 -8.82 2.70 13.35
N GLY A 127 -9.05 3.07 12.09
CA GLY A 127 -9.19 2.09 11.01
C GLY A 127 -7.92 1.25 10.81
N LEU A 128 -6.74 1.90 10.85
CA LEU A 128 -5.47 1.20 10.75
C LEU A 128 -5.24 0.28 11.98
N ILE A 129 -5.49 0.80 13.18
CA ILE A 129 -5.36 0.04 14.43
C ILE A 129 -6.21 -1.23 14.40
N GLU A 130 -7.48 -1.12 14.00
CA GLU A 130 -8.39 -2.28 14.00
C GLU A 130 -7.98 -3.35 12.99
N ILE A 131 -7.40 -2.97 11.83
CA ILE A 131 -6.84 -3.93 10.87
C ILE A 131 -5.74 -4.78 11.54
N PHE A 132 -4.80 -4.13 12.23
CA PHE A 132 -3.68 -4.84 12.85
C PHE A 132 -4.11 -5.65 14.09
N LYS A 133 -5.05 -5.15 14.90
CA LYS A 133 -5.64 -5.94 15.98
C LYS A 133 -6.34 -7.19 15.45
N CYS A 134 -7.12 -7.08 14.37
CA CYS A 134 -7.79 -8.23 13.74
C CYS A 134 -6.78 -9.28 13.26
N ALA A 135 -5.61 -8.85 12.76
CA ALA A 135 -4.53 -9.76 12.39
C ALA A 135 -3.80 -10.40 13.58
N GLY A 136 -4.11 -9.98 14.82
CA GLY A 136 -3.57 -10.57 16.06
C GLY A 136 -2.46 -9.76 16.73
N PHE A 137 -2.19 -8.54 16.28
CA PHE A 137 -1.15 -7.69 16.87
C PHE A 137 -1.61 -6.95 18.13
N GLU A 138 -0.64 -6.66 18.99
CA GLU A 138 -0.75 -5.65 20.04
C GLU A 138 -0.35 -4.27 19.49
N ILE A 139 -1.09 -3.22 19.86
CA ILE A 139 -0.72 -1.84 19.54
C ILE A 139 0.19 -1.31 20.65
N ILE A 140 1.40 -0.90 20.28
CA ILE A 140 2.42 -0.40 21.21
C ILE A 140 2.40 1.12 21.27
N ASP A 141 2.27 1.76 20.11
CA ASP A 141 2.25 3.22 20.00
C ASP A 141 1.46 3.62 18.75
N SER A 142 0.92 4.82 18.76
CA SER A 142 0.25 5.42 17.62
C SER A 142 0.49 6.92 17.65
N THR A 143 0.92 7.46 16.52
CA THR A 143 1.29 8.87 16.42
C THR A 143 1.12 9.35 14.98
N TYR A 144 1.51 10.59 14.73
CA TYR A 144 1.45 11.21 13.42
C TYR A 144 2.72 12.00 13.14
N VAL A 145 3.00 12.15 11.85
CA VAL A 145 4.10 12.97 11.37
C VAL A 145 3.60 13.99 10.36
N HIS A 146 4.44 15.00 10.16
CA HIS A 146 4.19 16.20 9.37
C HIS A 146 3.15 17.13 9.98
N HIS A 147 3.52 18.40 10.04
CA HIS A 147 2.69 19.47 10.59
C HIS A 147 1.63 19.93 9.59
N PHE A 148 0.61 20.65 10.08
CA PHE A 148 -0.48 21.17 9.26
C PHE A 148 0.00 22.01 8.07
N GLY A 149 1.06 22.82 8.27
CA GLY A 149 1.67 23.60 7.18
C GLY A 149 2.09 22.76 5.98
N GLN A 150 2.56 21.53 6.20
CA GLN A 150 3.02 20.63 5.14
C GLN A 150 1.83 20.00 4.39
N THR A 151 0.78 19.63 5.11
CA THR A 151 -0.52 19.24 4.54
C THR A 151 -1.07 20.32 3.61
N LEU A 152 -1.14 21.57 4.11
CA LEU A 152 -1.64 22.70 3.33
C LEU A 152 -0.74 23.00 2.12
N ALA A 153 0.58 22.95 2.30
CA ALA A 153 1.54 23.13 1.22
C ALA A 153 1.30 22.15 0.08
N TRP A 154 1.07 20.86 0.38
CA TRP A 154 0.83 19.85 -0.64
C TRP A 154 -0.50 20.05 -1.37
N LEU A 155 -1.58 20.34 -0.63
CA LEU A 155 -2.88 20.65 -1.24
C LEU A 155 -2.80 21.87 -2.16
N LEU A 156 -2.07 22.92 -1.74
CA LEU A 156 -1.84 24.11 -2.57
C LEU A 156 -0.97 23.81 -3.78
N TRP A 157 0.07 23.00 -3.62
CA TRP A 157 0.91 22.58 -4.74
C TRP A 157 0.09 21.82 -5.78
N GLU A 158 -0.74 20.88 -5.35
CA GLU A 158 -1.63 20.13 -6.23
C GLU A 158 -2.55 21.07 -7.00
N TYR A 159 -3.20 22.02 -6.31
CA TYR A 159 -4.03 23.03 -6.97
C TYR A 159 -3.24 23.85 -8.01
N VAL A 160 -2.02 24.28 -7.68
CA VAL A 160 -1.15 25.08 -8.54
C VAL A 160 -0.71 24.33 -9.79
N GLN A 161 -0.54 23.00 -9.72
CA GLN A 161 -0.21 22.19 -10.90
C GLN A 161 -1.30 22.26 -11.98
N PHE A 162 -2.57 22.30 -11.57
CA PHE A 162 -3.72 22.41 -12.48
C PHE A 162 -4.15 23.86 -12.76
N HIS A 163 -3.78 24.80 -11.89
CA HIS A 163 -4.08 26.23 -12.02
C HIS A 163 -2.80 27.06 -11.93
N PRO A 164 -1.91 26.94 -12.93
CA PRO A 164 -0.59 27.57 -12.88
C PRO A 164 -0.72 29.09 -12.75
N PRO A 165 -0.03 29.70 -11.77
CA PRO A 165 -0.06 31.14 -11.61
C PRO A 165 0.66 31.85 -12.76
N HIS A 166 0.38 33.14 -12.92
CA HIS A 166 1.15 33.95 -13.86
C HIS A 166 2.64 33.95 -13.47
N LYS A 167 3.54 33.98 -14.48
CA LYS A 167 5.00 33.92 -14.26
C LYS A 167 5.51 34.97 -13.26
N LEU A 168 4.91 36.16 -13.24
CA LEU A 168 5.25 37.24 -12.29
C LEU A 168 4.87 36.91 -10.84
N THR A 169 3.78 36.16 -10.63
CA THR A 169 3.32 35.75 -9.30
C THR A 169 3.92 34.43 -8.83
N TRP A 170 4.57 33.67 -9.72
CA TRP A 170 5.18 32.37 -9.37
C TRP A 170 6.14 32.47 -8.19
N PHE A 171 6.96 33.52 -8.13
CA PHE A 171 7.87 33.73 -7.00
C PHE A 171 7.13 33.75 -5.66
N PHE A 172 5.97 34.40 -5.59
CA PHE A 172 5.15 34.42 -4.38
C PHE A 172 4.64 33.02 -4.02
N TRP A 173 4.03 32.31 -4.97
CA TRP A 173 3.51 30.95 -4.75
C TRP A 173 4.59 29.97 -4.33
N ARG A 174 5.75 30.00 -4.99
CA ARG A 174 6.91 29.17 -4.67
C ARG A 174 7.36 29.36 -3.22
N ASN A 175 7.52 30.62 -2.79
CA ASN A 175 7.97 30.92 -1.42
C ASN A 175 6.88 30.59 -0.40
N LEU A 176 5.61 30.86 -0.69
CA LEU A 176 4.50 30.51 0.19
C LEU A 176 4.46 29.00 0.44
N ILE A 177 4.43 28.19 -0.62
CA ILE A 177 4.37 26.72 -0.49
C ILE A 177 5.60 26.19 0.25
N ARG A 178 6.81 26.68 -0.09
CA ARG A 178 8.04 26.27 0.59
C ARG A 178 8.03 26.59 2.08
N HIS A 179 7.62 27.79 2.47
CA HIS A 179 7.59 28.18 3.88
C HIS A 179 6.46 27.52 4.66
N LEU A 180 5.34 27.20 4.02
CA LEU A 180 4.31 26.33 4.59
C LEU A 180 4.87 24.92 4.82
N SER A 181 5.56 24.33 3.84
CA SER A 181 6.15 22.98 3.98
C SER A 181 7.25 22.88 5.03
N LEU A 182 7.96 23.98 5.29
CA LEU A 182 8.97 24.06 6.36
C LEU A 182 8.39 24.35 7.75
N GLY A 183 7.08 24.64 7.85
CA GLY A 183 6.45 24.98 9.13
C GLY A 183 6.77 26.39 9.63
N ASN A 184 7.33 27.26 8.78
CA ASN A 184 7.78 28.59 9.20
C ASN A 184 6.63 29.58 9.45
N LEU A 185 5.44 29.32 8.90
CA LEU A 185 4.32 30.29 8.87
C LEU A 185 3.22 29.99 9.89
N LEU A 186 2.92 28.72 10.12
CA LEU A 186 1.83 28.28 11.00
C LEU A 186 2.42 27.70 12.27
N LYS A 187 1.90 28.12 13.43
CA LYS A 187 2.32 27.62 14.74
C LYS A 187 1.28 26.66 15.30
N GLY A 188 1.75 25.54 15.82
CA GLY A 188 0.90 24.51 16.44
C GLY A 188 0.35 23.53 15.42
N ASP A 189 0.06 22.33 15.90
CA ASP A 189 -0.47 21.23 15.11
C ASP A 189 -1.75 20.69 15.73
N SER A 190 -2.61 20.13 14.89
CA SER A 190 -3.76 19.34 15.31
C SER A 190 -3.55 17.88 14.90
N PRO A 191 -3.87 16.93 15.79
CA PRO A 191 -3.86 15.50 15.47
C PRO A 191 -4.90 15.13 14.39
N ASN A 192 -5.76 16.05 13.98
CA ASN A 192 -6.72 15.83 12.89
C ASN A 192 -6.31 16.49 11.57
N THR A 193 -5.12 17.11 11.51
CA THR A 193 -4.69 17.90 10.35
C THR A 193 -3.32 17.50 9.79
N HIS A 194 -2.72 16.46 10.37
CA HIS A 194 -1.44 15.94 9.90
C HIS A 194 -1.61 15.14 8.61
N ASN A 195 -0.47 14.79 8.03
CA ASN A 195 -0.41 14.23 6.70
C ASN A 195 -0.37 12.69 6.74
N THR A 196 0.36 12.12 7.69
CA THR A 196 0.65 10.67 7.77
C THR A 196 0.40 10.17 9.20
N HIS A 197 -0.23 9.01 9.34
CA HIS A 197 -0.32 8.28 10.60
C HIS A 197 0.79 7.23 10.67
N TYR A 198 1.31 7.02 11.88
CA TYR A 198 2.19 5.92 12.24
C TYR A 198 1.52 5.07 13.31
N VAL A 199 1.55 3.75 13.12
CA VAL A 199 1.16 2.78 14.15
C VAL A 199 2.31 1.81 14.36
N ILE A 200 2.69 1.63 15.61
CA ILE A 200 3.69 0.66 16.04
C ILE A 200 2.96 -0.53 16.63
N VAL A 201 3.19 -1.70 16.03
CA VAL A 201 2.56 -2.96 16.42
C VAL A 201 3.59 -3.95 16.91
N ARG A 202 3.17 -4.90 17.74
CA ARG A 202 4.02 -6.01 18.20
C ARG A 202 3.27 -7.32 18.10
N LYS A 203 3.95 -8.37 17.65
CA LYS A 203 3.39 -9.72 17.68
C LYS A 203 3.55 -10.31 19.08
N PRO A 204 2.46 -10.68 19.78
CA PRO A 204 2.56 -11.34 21.08
C PRO A 204 3.11 -12.77 20.96
N GLY A 205 3.47 -13.36 22.10
CA GLY A 205 3.89 -14.75 22.22
C GLY A 205 5.36 -14.94 22.59
N ASP A 206 5.73 -16.20 22.81
CA ASP A 206 7.06 -16.56 23.30
C ASP A 206 8.10 -16.58 22.17
N ILE A 207 9.30 -16.10 22.49
CA ILE A 207 10.42 -16.07 21.54
C ILE A 207 10.77 -17.51 21.16
N ASN A 208 10.67 -17.82 19.86
CA ASN A 208 11.07 -19.09 19.29
C ASN A 208 11.99 -18.84 18.08
N ILE A 209 13.28 -19.08 18.25
CA ILE A 209 14.28 -18.84 17.21
C ILE A 209 14.34 -20.03 16.27
N LYS A 210 13.90 -19.84 15.03
CA LYS A 210 13.89 -20.89 14.01
C LYS A 210 15.28 -21.11 13.38
N PRO A 211 15.63 -22.35 12.98
CA PRO A 211 16.95 -22.63 12.40
C PRO A 211 17.30 -21.80 11.16
N TYR A 212 16.35 -21.59 10.24
CA TYR A 212 16.56 -20.79 9.03
C TYR A 212 16.89 -19.33 9.33
N TYR A 213 16.35 -18.77 10.42
CA TYR A 213 16.67 -17.42 10.86
C TYR A 213 18.13 -17.31 11.29
N ILE A 214 18.62 -18.28 12.08
CA ILE A 214 20.02 -18.31 12.53
C ILE A 214 20.95 -18.44 11.32
N GLN A 215 20.59 -19.30 10.35
CA GLN A 215 21.35 -19.47 9.12
C GLN A 215 21.44 -18.16 8.32
N ALA A 216 20.34 -17.43 8.18
CA ALA A 216 20.32 -16.16 7.45
C ALA A 216 21.18 -15.08 8.13
N LEU A 217 21.14 -14.97 9.46
CA LEU A 217 22.00 -14.04 10.20
C LEU A 217 23.49 -14.40 10.08
N ALA A 218 23.83 -15.69 10.17
CA ALA A 218 25.21 -16.16 10.10
C ALA A 218 25.87 -15.96 8.73
N ASN A 219 25.08 -15.81 7.66
CA ASN A 219 25.59 -15.61 6.31
C ASN A 219 26.04 -14.15 6.10
N THR A 220 27.35 -13.88 6.15
CA THR A 220 27.93 -12.52 6.16
C THR A 220 28.53 -12.08 4.82
N THR A 221 28.67 -12.98 3.84
CA THR A 221 29.44 -12.72 2.60
C THR A 221 28.62 -12.83 1.32
N ASP A 222 27.35 -13.21 1.39
CA ASP A 222 26.51 -13.49 0.21
C ASP A 222 25.50 -12.36 -0.04
N GLN A 223 25.36 -11.96 -1.30
CA GLN A 223 24.27 -11.09 -1.77
C GLN A 223 22.90 -11.74 -1.56
N HIS A 224 22.87 -13.06 -1.38
CA HIS A 224 21.66 -13.86 -1.17
C HIS A 224 21.58 -14.45 0.24
N TRP A 225 22.07 -13.73 1.25
CA TRP A 225 22.04 -14.16 2.66
C TRP A 225 20.64 -14.58 3.15
N PHE A 226 19.58 -14.06 2.51
CA PHE A 226 18.18 -14.29 2.84
C PHE A 226 17.57 -15.55 2.21
N LEU A 227 18.30 -16.30 1.36
CA LEU A 227 17.79 -17.55 0.75
C LEU A 227 17.18 -18.53 1.76
N PRO A 228 17.76 -18.76 2.96
CA PRO A 228 17.16 -19.66 3.94
C PRO A 228 15.77 -19.24 4.42
N LEU A 229 15.41 -17.96 4.26
CA LEU A 229 14.13 -17.41 4.68
C LEU A 229 13.04 -17.59 3.62
N LEU A 230 13.39 -17.93 2.38
CA LEU A 230 12.46 -17.92 1.27
C LEU A 230 11.44 -19.07 1.36
N ALA A 231 10.20 -18.73 1.05
CA ALA A 231 9.09 -19.67 0.95
C ALA A 231 8.31 -19.46 -0.34
N CYS A 232 7.73 -20.54 -0.84
CA CYS A 232 6.81 -20.50 -1.97
C CYS A 232 5.61 -19.61 -1.61
N PRO A 233 5.31 -18.53 -2.36
CA PRO A 233 4.19 -17.64 -2.08
C PRO A 233 2.85 -18.36 -1.87
N LEU A 234 2.67 -19.51 -2.53
CA LEU A 234 1.42 -20.25 -2.63
C LEU A 234 1.25 -21.33 -1.56
N THR A 235 2.31 -22.08 -1.28
CA THR A 235 2.27 -23.22 -0.35
C THR A 235 2.88 -22.89 1.01
N LYS A 236 3.60 -21.77 1.10
CA LYS A 236 4.41 -21.33 2.25
C LYS A 236 5.50 -22.35 2.66
N GLN A 237 5.78 -23.33 1.81
CA GLN A 237 6.87 -24.28 2.00
C GLN A 237 8.21 -23.68 1.58
N PRO A 238 9.36 -24.14 2.13
CA PRO A 238 10.67 -23.62 1.78
C PRO A 238 10.97 -23.67 0.26
N LEU A 239 11.74 -22.69 -0.21
CA LEU A 239 12.33 -22.69 -1.53
C LEU A 239 13.83 -22.97 -1.45
N TYR A 240 14.35 -23.68 -2.45
CA TYR A 240 15.75 -24.04 -2.54
C TYR A 240 16.34 -23.52 -3.84
N LEU A 241 17.53 -22.93 -3.75
CA LEU A 241 18.29 -22.56 -4.93
C LEU A 241 18.81 -23.82 -5.63
N LYS A 242 18.42 -24.00 -6.89
CA LYS A 242 18.90 -25.05 -7.78
C LYS A 242 19.34 -24.39 -9.08
N GLU A 243 20.65 -24.35 -9.30
CA GLU A 243 21.26 -23.60 -10.41
C GLU A 243 20.82 -22.12 -10.34
N ASP A 244 20.13 -21.61 -11.36
CA ASP A 244 19.64 -20.22 -11.43
C ASP A 244 18.12 -20.12 -11.15
N SER A 245 17.57 -21.03 -10.34
CA SER A 245 16.14 -21.06 -10.04
C SER A 245 15.83 -21.43 -8.60
N LEU A 246 14.74 -20.89 -8.06
CA LEU A 246 14.20 -21.26 -6.75
C LEU A 246 13.10 -22.30 -6.93
N VAL A 247 13.26 -23.45 -6.29
CA VAL A 247 12.38 -24.61 -6.49
C VAL A 247 11.75 -25.02 -5.17
N SER A 248 10.45 -25.32 -5.18
CA SER A 248 9.77 -25.92 -4.03
C SER A 248 10.28 -27.33 -3.75
N GLU A 249 10.16 -27.80 -2.50
CA GLU A 249 10.61 -29.14 -2.10
C GLU A 249 10.06 -30.27 -2.99
N ASP A 250 8.80 -30.14 -3.41
CA ASP A 250 8.12 -31.10 -4.28
C ASP A 250 8.41 -30.92 -5.79
N GLY A 251 9.25 -29.94 -6.15
CA GLY A 251 9.60 -29.61 -7.52
C GLY A 251 8.48 -28.99 -8.36
N LYS A 252 7.29 -28.77 -7.78
CA LYS A 252 6.13 -28.29 -8.54
C LYS A 252 6.18 -26.81 -8.89
N PHE A 253 6.84 -26.01 -8.07
CA PHE A 253 6.96 -24.57 -8.28
C PHE A 253 8.40 -24.20 -8.53
N VAL A 254 8.63 -23.47 -9.61
CA VAL A 254 9.94 -22.98 -10.03
C VAL A 254 9.81 -21.48 -10.28
N TYR A 255 10.69 -20.71 -9.65
CA TYR A 255 10.75 -19.26 -9.77
C TYR A 255 12.13 -18.84 -10.26
N GLY A 256 12.17 -17.83 -11.14
CA GLY A 256 13.41 -17.36 -11.75
C GLY A 256 14.09 -16.24 -10.98
N PHE A 257 15.34 -15.97 -11.33
CA PHE A 257 16.07 -14.75 -10.96
C PHE A 257 16.07 -13.78 -12.13
N GLN A 258 15.43 -12.63 -12.00
CA GLN A 258 15.55 -11.55 -12.98
C GLN A 258 16.75 -10.69 -12.58
N GLY A 259 17.88 -10.87 -13.27
CA GLY A 259 19.12 -10.13 -12.97
C GLY A 259 19.66 -10.36 -11.56
N HIS A 260 19.61 -11.61 -11.07
CA HIS A 260 19.97 -12.02 -9.70
C HIS A 260 19.01 -11.57 -8.58
N ILE A 261 17.83 -11.07 -8.93
CA ILE A 261 16.75 -10.79 -7.97
C ILE A 261 15.68 -11.89 -8.09
N PRO A 262 15.34 -12.60 -6.99
CA PRO A 262 14.20 -13.51 -6.96
C PRO A 262 12.90 -12.83 -7.38
N TYR A 263 12.31 -13.32 -8.47
CA TYR A 263 10.97 -12.94 -8.91
C TYR A 263 9.97 -13.96 -8.35
N LEU A 264 9.34 -13.60 -7.23
CA LEU A 264 8.48 -14.46 -6.43
C LEU A 264 7.04 -13.94 -6.41
N GLU A 265 6.57 -13.46 -7.56
CA GLU A 265 5.15 -13.17 -7.71
C GLU A 265 4.35 -14.49 -7.58
N ALA A 266 3.38 -14.48 -6.67
CA ALA A 266 2.26 -15.40 -6.80
C ALA A 266 1.59 -15.07 -8.15
N PRO A 267 1.54 -15.99 -9.13
CA PRO A 267 1.00 -15.68 -10.45
C PRO A 267 -0.39 -15.04 -10.27
N PRO A 268 -0.69 -13.90 -10.93
CA PRO A 268 -1.88 -13.11 -10.66
C PRO A 268 -3.12 -13.96 -10.83
N SER A 269 -3.64 -14.49 -9.72
CA SER A 269 -4.87 -15.28 -9.61
C SER A 269 -5.12 -16.30 -10.74
N LYS A 270 -4.10 -16.81 -11.46
CA LYS A 270 -4.28 -18.01 -12.27
C LYS A 270 -4.59 -19.19 -11.38
N ILE A 271 -4.18 -19.15 -10.11
CA ILE A 271 -4.51 -20.14 -9.08
C ILE A 271 -5.92 -19.95 -8.51
N TYR A 272 -6.51 -18.76 -8.60
CA TYR A 272 -7.96 -18.59 -8.35
C TYR A 272 -8.77 -19.11 -9.53
N ALA A 273 -8.35 -18.80 -10.77
CA ALA A 273 -8.96 -19.35 -11.99
C ALA A 273 -8.76 -20.88 -12.12
N GLU A 274 -7.60 -21.40 -11.72
CA GLU A 274 -7.23 -22.81 -11.73
C GLU A 274 -7.79 -23.55 -10.52
N ARG A 275 -7.99 -22.93 -9.35
CA ARG A 275 -8.82 -23.53 -8.29
C ARG A 275 -10.29 -23.58 -8.70
N ILE A 276 -10.82 -22.56 -9.39
CA ILE A 276 -12.16 -22.65 -10.00
C ILE A 276 -12.17 -23.76 -11.06
N ASN A 277 -11.15 -23.88 -11.91
CA ASN A 277 -11.08 -24.94 -12.94
C ASN A 277 -10.74 -26.34 -12.37
N GLN A 278 -10.04 -26.45 -11.24
CA GLN A 278 -9.76 -27.69 -10.51
C GLN A 278 -10.98 -28.13 -9.70
N VAL A 279 -11.70 -27.20 -9.06
CA VAL A 279 -13.00 -27.47 -8.46
C VAL A 279 -14.03 -27.87 -9.53
N ASN A 280 -13.96 -27.28 -10.73
CA ASN A 280 -14.77 -27.68 -11.89
C ASN A 280 -14.35 -29.01 -12.54
N SER A 281 -13.11 -29.49 -12.32
CA SER A 281 -12.62 -30.76 -12.90
C SER A 281 -12.53 -31.91 -11.89
N GLN A 282 -12.59 -31.63 -10.58
CA GLN A 282 -12.70 -32.62 -9.51
C GLN A 282 -14.13 -32.83 -9.00
N SER A 283 -15.14 -32.13 -9.54
CA SER A 283 -16.56 -32.34 -9.24
C SER A 283 -17.23 -33.40 -10.13
N GLN A 284 -16.56 -34.53 -10.35
CA GLN A 284 -17.20 -35.72 -10.94
C GLN A 284 -17.90 -36.63 -9.92
N GLU A 285 -17.96 -36.24 -8.66
CA GLU A 285 -18.95 -36.75 -7.70
C GLU A 285 -19.64 -35.56 -7.04
N SER A 286 -20.68 -35.03 -7.70
CA SER A 286 -21.44 -33.88 -7.19
C SER A 286 -22.75 -34.35 -6.56
N ASP A 287 -22.96 -33.95 -5.31
CA ASP A 287 -24.24 -33.94 -4.62
C ASP A 287 -25.26 -33.11 -5.43
N PRO A 288 -26.33 -33.72 -5.98
CA PRO A 288 -27.30 -33.03 -6.84
C PRO A 288 -27.99 -31.84 -6.18
N GLU A 289 -28.09 -31.86 -4.84
CA GLU A 289 -28.77 -30.82 -4.07
C GLU A 289 -27.93 -29.54 -4.00
N LEU A 290 -26.61 -29.67 -3.82
CA LEU A 290 -25.66 -28.56 -3.82
C LEU A 290 -25.57 -27.86 -5.17
N LEU A 291 -25.58 -28.64 -6.27
CA LEU A 291 -25.59 -28.08 -7.64
C LEU A 291 -26.88 -27.31 -7.93
N SER A 292 -28.02 -27.78 -7.40
CA SER A 292 -29.29 -27.08 -7.53
C SER A 292 -29.27 -25.74 -6.79
N GLN A 293 -28.76 -25.72 -5.56
CA GLN A 293 -28.62 -24.50 -4.75
C GLN A 293 -27.69 -23.47 -5.41
N LEU A 294 -26.50 -23.90 -5.86
CA LEU A 294 -25.55 -23.00 -6.52
C LEU A 294 -26.07 -22.45 -7.85
N SER A 295 -26.82 -23.26 -8.62
CA SER A 295 -27.48 -22.81 -9.84
C SER A 295 -28.55 -21.75 -9.55
N GLN A 296 -29.30 -21.92 -8.45
CA GLN A 296 -30.32 -20.96 -8.00
C GLN A 296 -29.68 -19.64 -7.55
N GLU A 297 -28.61 -19.70 -6.77
CA GLU A 297 -27.86 -18.50 -6.34
C GLU A 297 -27.23 -17.75 -7.52
N LEU A 298 -26.61 -18.46 -8.47
CA LEU A 298 -26.07 -17.85 -9.69
C LEU A 298 -27.16 -17.17 -10.54
N SER A 299 -28.35 -17.76 -10.58
CA SER A 299 -29.50 -17.15 -11.27
C SER A 299 -29.96 -15.87 -10.57
N GLN A 300 -30.00 -15.87 -9.23
CA GLN A 300 -30.34 -14.68 -8.43
C GLN A 300 -29.31 -13.56 -8.60
N LEU A 301 -28.02 -13.89 -8.57
CA LEU A 301 -26.93 -12.92 -8.78
C LEU A 301 -26.99 -12.30 -10.18
N ARG A 302 -27.25 -13.10 -11.21
CA ARG A 302 -27.43 -12.59 -12.59
C ARG A 302 -28.63 -11.66 -12.71
N ALA A 303 -29.74 -11.99 -12.05
CA ALA A 303 -30.92 -11.12 -12.01
C ALA A 303 -30.63 -9.80 -11.29
N HIS A 304 -29.88 -9.86 -10.18
CA HIS A 304 -29.48 -8.68 -9.43
C HIS A 304 -28.55 -7.76 -10.24
N MET A 305 -27.55 -8.33 -10.92
CA MET A 305 -26.66 -7.56 -11.81
C MET A 305 -27.45 -6.83 -12.90
N LYS A 306 -28.43 -7.49 -13.52
CA LYS A 306 -29.27 -6.88 -14.55
C LYS A 306 -30.12 -5.71 -14.01
N ASN A 307 -30.57 -5.79 -12.76
CA ASN A 307 -31.27 -4.67 -12.12
C ASN A 307 -30.33 -3.49 -11.85
N LEU A 308 -29.10 -3.75 -11.38
CA LEU A 308 -28.09 -2.70 -11.17
C LEU A 308 -27.71 -1.99 -12.47
N GLU A 309 -27.59 -2.73 -13.58
CA GLU A 309 -27.37 -2.15 -14.91
C GLU A 309 -28.52 -1.22 -15.33
N LEU A 310 -29.76 -1.60 -15.04
CA LEU A 310 -30.94 -0.78 -15.32
C LEU A 310 -30.98 0.49 -14.45
N GLU A 311 -30.65 0.38 -13.16
CA GLU A 311 -30.56 1.52 -12.23
C GLU A 311 -29.46 2.49 -12.65
N LEU A 312 -28.31 1.97 -13.09
CA LEU A 312 -27.21 2.76 -13.62
C LEU A 312 -27.65 3.55 -14.86
N GLU A 313 -28.35 2.90 -15.78
CA GLU A 313 -28.84 3.56 -17.00
C GLU A 313 -29.92 4.61 -16.70
N THR A 314 -30.80 4.33 -15.75
CA THR A 314 -31.81 5.29 -15.26
C THR A 314 -31.15 6.51 -14.62
N SER A 315 -30.08 6.29 -13.84
CA SER A 315 -29.31 7.36 -13.21
C SER A 315 -28.60 8.23 -14.24
N LYS A 316 -27.98 7.63 -15.27
CA LYS A 316 -27.38 8.37 -16.39
C LYS A 316 -28.40 9.23 -17.13
N ASN A 317 -29.58 8.68 -17.43
CA ASN A 317 -30.67 9.42 -18.08
C ASN A 317 -31.16 10.59 -17.21
N THR A 318 -31.24 10.38 -15.89
CA THR A 318 -31.59 11.45 -14.93
C THR A 318 -30.55 12.56 -14.92
N ILE A 319 -29.26 12.22 -14.91
CA ILE A 319 -28.16 13.20 -15.00
C ILE A 319 -28.24 13.98 -16.31
N ALA A 320 -28.46 13.32 -17.45
CA ALA A 320 -28.61 13.97 -18.75
C ALA A 320 -29.82 14.93 -18.79
N MET A 321 -30.94 14.55 -18.17
CA MET A 321 -32.11 15.43 -18.00
C MET A 321 -31.80 16.64 -17.11
N ILE A 322 -31.07 16.45 -16.01
CA ILE A 322 -30.68 17.55 -15.13
C ILE A 322 -29.76 18.52 -15.89
N GLN A 323 -28.77 18.00 -16.62
CA GLN A 323 -27.82 18.80 -17.40
C GLN A 323 -28.47 19.58 -18.55
N SER A 324 -29.54 19.05 -19.13
CA SER A 324 -30.32 19.74 -20.17
C SER A 324 -31.39 20.69 -19.62
N SER A 325 -31.60 20.72 -18.30
CA SER A 325 -32.58 21.59 -17.68
C SER A 325 -32.19 23.07 -17.77
N LYS A 326 -33.20 23.95 -17.80
CA LYS A 326 -33.01 25.41 -17.77
C LYS A 326 -32.23 25.86 -16.54
N PHE A 327 -32.42 25.18 -15.40
CA PHE A 327 -31.67 25.48 -14.18
C PHE A 327 -30.18 25.23 -14.36
N TRP A 328 -29.79 24.11 -14.97
CA TRP A 328 -28.39 23.79 -15.22
C TRP A 328 -27.75 24.73 -16.25
N GLN A 329 -28.49 25.08 -17.31
CA GLN A 329 -28.05 26.09 -18.27
C GLN A 329 -27.87 27.47 -17.62
N LEU A 330 -28.78 27.89 -16.74
CA LEU A 330 -28.66 29.13 -15.97
C LEU A 330 -27.49 29.10 -14.99
N ARG A 331 -27.22 27.93 -14.38
CA ARG A 331 -26.03 27.72 -13.54
C ARG A 331 -24.75 27.89 -14.36
N GLU A 332 -24.67 27.33 -15.56
CA GLU A 332 -23.49 27.49 -16.43
C GLU A 332 -23.30 28.94 -16.90
N ILE A 333 -24.39 29.64 -17.25
CA ILE A 333 -24.36 31.07 -17.57
C ILE A 333 -23.92 31.89 -16.34
N TRP A 334 -24.45 31.59 -15.16
CA TRP A 334 -24.05 32.25 -13.92
C TRP A 334 -22.58 31.99 -13.60
N LEU A 335 -22.06 30.77 -13.80
CA LEU A 335 -20.66 30.45 -13.62
C LEU A 335 -19.76 31.22 -14.59
N HIS A 336 -20.16 31.35 -15.86
CA HIS A 336 -19.46 32.18 -16.85
C HIS A 336 -19.48 33.68 -16.50
N LEU A 337 -20.61 34.19 -16.02
CA LEU A 337 -20.71 35.58 -15.56
C LEU A 337 -19.88 35.79 -14.29
N LYS A 338 -19.91 34.83 -13.36
CA LYS A 338 -19.13 34.87 -12.13
C LYS A 338 -17.64 34.92 -12.40
N THR A 339 -17.14 34.13 -13.37
CA THR A 339 -15.73 34.16 -13.79
C THR A 339 -15.39 35.43 -14.56
N GLY A 340 -16.26 35.88 -15.47
CA GLY A 340 -16.06 37.12 -16.24
C GLY A 340 -16.06 38.40 -15.39
N PHE A 341 -16.89 38.46 -14.35
CA PHE A 341 -17.00 39.60 -13.43
C PHE A 341 -16.17 39.43 -12.14
N ASN A 342 -15.42 38.35 -11.99
CA ASN A 342 -14.57 38.06 -10.82
C ASN A 342 -15.36 38.07 -9.48
N LEU A 343 -16.66 37.78 -9.53
CA LEU A 343 -17.57 37.81 -8.39
C LEU A 343 -17.41 36.55 -7.55
N GLY A 344 -16.33 36.47 -6.79
CA GLY A 344 -16.01 35.30 -5.97
C GLY A 344 -14.68 35.37 -5.24
N LYS A 345 -13.88 36.41 -5.48
CA LYS A 345 -12.76 36.76 -4.62
C LYS A 345 -13.24 37.71 -3.52
N LYS A 346 -13.71 37.13 -2.42
CA LYS A 346 -13.58 37.74 -1.09
C LYS A 346 -12.87 36.75 -0.20
#